data_AF-A0A498GAD7-F1
#
_entry.id   AF-A0A498GAD7-F1
#
_cell.length_a   1.000
_cell.length_b   1.000
_cell.length_c   1.000
_cell.angle_alpha   90.00
_cell.angle_beta   90.00
_cell.angle_gamma   90.00
#
_symmetry.space_group_name_H-M   'P 1'
#
loop_
_entity.id
_entity.type
_entity.pdbx_description
1 polymer ?
#
loop_
_entity_poly.entity_id
_entity_poly.type
_entity_poly.pdbx_seq_one_letter_code
_entity_poly.pdbx_strand_id
1 'polypeptide(L)'
;MTEKPGPDPTADRKSILEAIVLAHSPVLGTSDIAERTGVSRQAVDQRLRRMEEDGLVDTRKIGRARVWWITNKGRVYLDPEEDSGIQ
;
A
#
# COMPACT_ATOMS: atom_id res chain seq x y z
N MET A 1 5.68 -13.98 -21.78
CA MET A 1 6.21 -14.57 -20.54
C MET A 1 6.89 -13.46 -19.77
N THR A 2 6.18 -12.81 -18.87
CA THR A 2 6.80 -11.91 -17.87
C THR A 2 6.54 -12.56 -16.52
N GLU A 3 7.42 -13.48 -16.16
CA GLU A 3 7.41 -14.06 -14.82
C GLU A 3 7.69 -12.93 -13.84
N LYS A 4 6.65 -12.49 -13.13
CA LYS A 4 6.80 -11.62 -11.97
C LYS A 4 7.75 -12.35 -11.01
N PRO A 5 8.82 -11.69 -10.51
CA PRO A 5 9.75 -12.34 -9.59
C PRO A 5 8.95 -12.92 -8.42
N GLY A 6 9.31 -14.14 -8.00
CA GLY A 6 8.65 -14.83 -6.90
C GLY A 6 8.50 -13.93 -5.67
N PRO A 7 7.51 -14.17 -4.80
CA PRO A 7 7.14 -13.23 -3.75
C PRO A 7 8.37 -12.88 -2.92
N ASP A 8 8.78 -11.61 -2.99
CA ASP A 8 9.72 -11.05 -2.04
C ASP A 8 9.09 -11.27 -0.65
N PRO A 9 9.75 -11.97 0.29
CA PRO A 9 9.19 -12.24 1.61
C PRO A 9 8.98 -10.96 2.44
N THR A 10 9.41 -9.82 1.90
CA THR A 10 9.13 -8.49 2.43
C THR A 10 7.95 -7.86 1.70
N ALA A 11 7.08 -7.17 2.46
CA ALA A 11 5.97 -6.43 1.86
C ALA A 11 6.54 -5.31 0.98
N ASP A 12 6.65 -5.54 -0.33
CA ASP A 12 7.15 -4.54 -1.26
C ASP A 12 6.22 -3.32 -1.29
N ARG A 13 6.79 -2.12 -1.45
CA ARG A 13 6.01 -0.88 -1.45
C ARG A 13 5.00 -0.86 -2.58
N LYS A 14 5.39 -1.26 -3.79
CA LYS A 14 4.46 -1.26 -4.94
C LYS A 14 3.34 -2.25 -4.71
N SER A 15 3.65 -3.47 -4.27
CA SER A 15 2.63 -4.48 -3.95
C SER A 15 1.61 -4.01 -2.89
N ILE A 16 2.05 -3.28 -1.85
CA ILE A 16 1.13 -2.68 -0.87
C ILE A 16 0.26 -1.60 -1.51
N LEU A 17 0.85 -0.70 -2.30
CA LEU A 17 0.11 0.40 -2.94
C LEU A 17 -0.92 -0.15 -3.95
N GLU A 18 -0.53 -1.14 -4.76
CA GLU A 18 -1.43 -1.87 -5.65
C GLU A 18 -2.58 -2.52 -4.87
N ALA A 19 -2.29 -3.17 -3.74
CA ALA A 19 -3.32 -3.80 -2.91
C ALA A 19 -4.35 -2.80 -2.38
N ILE A 20 -3.93 -1.57 -2.05
CA ILE A 20 -4.81 -0.48 -1.62
C ILE A 20 -5.62 0.08 -2.80
N VAL A 21 -4.97 0.36 -3.93
CA VAL A 21 -5.63 0.95 -5.12
C VAL A 21 -6.64 0.00 -5.76
N LEU A 22 -6.33 -1.29 -5.81
CA LEU A 22 -7.20 -2.31 -6.41
C LEU A 22 -8.33 -2.78 -5.47
N ALA A 23 -8.38 -2.28 -4.24
CA ALA A 23 -9.46 -2.61 -3.33
C ALA A 23 -10.73 -1.81 -3.66
N HIS A 24 -11.88 -2.45 -3.46
CA HIS A 24 -13.17 -1.76 -3.58
C HIS A 24 -13.37 -0.69 -2.50
N SER A 25 -12.76 -0.88 -1.33
CA SER A 25 -12.77 0.09 -0.24
C SER A 25 -11.65 1.12 -0.43
N PRO A 26 -11.92 2.43 -0.25
CA PRO A 26 -10.88 3.47 -0.36
C PRO A 26 -9.86 3.43 0.80
N VAL A 27 -10.18 2.72 1.88
CA VAL A 27 -9.31 2.52 3.04
C VAL A 27 -9.23 1.04 3.39
N LEU A 28 -8.07 0.56 3.83
CA LEU A 28 -7.85 -0.82 4.24
C LEU A 28 -7.21 -0.92 5.62
N GLY A 29 -7.54 -1.96 6.36
CA GLY A 29 -6.77 -2.35 7.54
C GLY A 29 -5.47 -3.07 7.18
N THR A 30 -4.53 -3.11 8.11
CA THR A 30 -3.27 -3.88 7.94
C THR A 30 -3.53 -5.35 7.61
N SER A 31 -4.58 -5.95 8.18
CA SER A 31 -4.92 -7.36 7.91
C SER A 31 -5.41 -7.58 6.49
N ASP A 32 -6.21 -6.66 5.94
CA ASP A 32 -6.73 -6.75 4.56
C ASP A 32 -5.57 -6.66 3.55
N ILE A 33 -4.59 -5.79 3.83
CA ILE A 33 -3.39 -5.63 3.00
C ILE A 33 -2.51 -6.88 3.09
N ALA A 34 -2.36 -7.45 4.28
CA ALA A 34 -1.59 -8.69 4.50
C ALA A 34 -2.19 -9.87 3.73
N GLU A 35 -3.50 -10.04 3.76
CA GLU A 35 -4.20 -11.07 2.99
C GLU A 35 -3.98 -10.89 1.49
N ARG A 36 -4.13 -9.66 0.97
CA ARG A 36 -3.96 -9.35 -0.46
C ARG A 36 -2.53 -9.53 -0.96
N THR A 37 -1.54 -9.31 -0.10
CA THR A 37 -0.12 -9.41 -0.46
C THR A 37 0.49 -10.77 -0.15
N GLY A 38 -0.18 -11.61 0.64
CA GLY A 38 0.38 -12.88 1.13
C GLY A 38 1.51 -12.71 2.14
N VAL A 39 1.71 -11.50 2.67
CA VAL A 39 2.78 -11.18 3.63
C VAL A 39 2.24 -11.15 5.05
N SER A 40 3.08 -11.47 6.04
CA SER A 40 2.65 -11.41 7.44
C SER A 40 2.15 -10.01 7.83
N ARG A 41 1.07 -9.97 8.62
CA ARG A 41 0.51 -8.72 9.14
C ARG A 41 1.54 -7.85 9.87
N GLN A 42 2.49 -8.45 10.58
CA GLN A 42 3.55 -7.71 11.29
C GLN A 42 4.52 -7.04 10.31
N ALA A 43 4.95 -7.74 9.25
CA ALA A 43 5.84 -7.16 8.24
C ALA A 43 5.13 -6.04 7.46
N VAL A 44 3.84 -6.22 7.15
CA VAL A 44 3.00 -5.19 6.53
C VAL A 44 2.86 -3.97 7.43
N ASP A 45 2.58 -4.14 8.74
CA ASP A 45 2.49 -3.00 9.68
C ASP A 45 3.80 -2.21 9.74
N GLN A 46 4.93 -2.91 9.86
CA GLN A 46 6.25 -2.26 9.89
C GLN A 46 6.55 -1.51 8.59
N ARG A 47 6.13 -2.06 7.44
CA ARG A 47 6.33 -1.40 6.15
C ARG A 47 5.42 -0.18 6.01
N LEU A 48 4.15 -0.29 6.36
CA LEU A 48 3.18 0.80 6.28
C LEU A 48 3.59 2.01 7.12
N ARG A 49 4.15 1.79 8.32
CA ARG A 49 4.73 2.88 9.14
C ARG A 49 5.87 3.62 8.46
N ARG A 50 6.80 2.90 7.82
CA ARG A 50 7.86 3.53 7.03
C ARG A 50 7.31 4.26 5.81
N MET A 51 6.28 3.71 5.17
CA MET A 51 5.63 4.36 4.03
C MET A 51 4.84 5.61 4.41
N GLU A 52 4.29 5.67 5.63
CA GLU A 52 3.69 6.87 6.22
C GLU A 52 4.76 7.94 6.44
N GLU A 53 5.92 7.58 7.01
CA GLU A 53 7.08 8.48 7.15
C GLU A 53 7.57 8.98 5.77
N ASP A 54 7.57 8.11 4.76
CA ASP A 54 7.90 8.46 3.37
C ASP A 54 6.80 9.28 2.67
N GLY A 55 5.61 9.42 3.28
CA GLY A 55 4.44 10.13 2.75
C GLY A 55 3.71 9.42 1.60
N LEU A 56 3.95 8.13 1.39
CA LEU A 56 3.32 7.32 0.32
C LEU A 56 1.91 6.86 0.68
N VAL A 57 1.65 6.67 1.97
CA VAL A 57 0.33 6.35 2.52
C VAL A 57 0.07 7.27 3.70
N ASP A 58 -1.20 7.41 4.04
CA ASP A 58 -1.64 8.07 5.26
C ASP A 58 -2.55 7.11 6.03
N THR A 59 -2.80 7.42 7.30
CA THR A 59 -3.38 6.48 8.24
C THR A 59 -4.24 7.17 9.29
N ARG A 60 -5.22 6.42 9.79
CA ARG A 60 -6.03 6.83 10.92
C ARG A 60 -6.34 5.66 11.82
N LYS A 61 -6.38 5.93 13.12
CA LYS A 61 -6.90 5.00 14.11
C LYS A 61 -8.43 5.17 14.22
N ILE A 62 -9.17 4.09 14.01
CA ILE A 62 -10.62 4.03 14.18
C ILE A 62 -10.91 2.94 15.22
N GLY A 63 -11.33 3.36 16.42
CA GLY A 63 -11.44 2.46 17.57
C GLY A 63 -10.13 1.74 17.86
N ARG A 64 -10.14 0.40 17.74
CA ARG A 64 -8.95 -0.45 17.94
C ARG A 64 -8.17 -0.74 16.65
N ALA A 65 -8.74 -0.43 15.49
CA ALA A 65 -8.12 -0.70 14.20
C ALA A 65 -7.36 0.53 13.68
N ARG A 66 -6.32 0.28 12.88
CA ARG A 66 -5.63 1.29 12.08
C ARG A 66 -5.96 1.01 10.62
N VAL A 67 -6.40 2.04 9.92
CA VAL A 67 -6.69 1.99 8.48
C VAL A 67 -5.66 2.84 7.73
N TRP A 68 -5.49 2.51 6.46
CA TRP A 68 -4.48 3.06 5.57
C TRP A 68 -5.11 3.39 4.22
N TRP A 69 -4.65 4.47 3.60
CA TRP A 69 -4.99 4.82 2.23
C TRP A 69 -3.79 5.44 1.53
N ILE A 70 -3.78 5.34 0.20
CA ILE A 70 -2.72 5.89 -0.64
C ILE A 70 -2.83 7.42 -0.72
N THR A 71 -1.69 8.12 -0.64
CA THR A 71 -1.61 9.57 -0.84
C THR A 71 -1.38 9.90 -2.33
N ASN A 72 -1.44 11.18 -2.71
CA ASN A 72 -1.05 11.59 -4.06
C ASN A 72 0.40 11.21 -4.39
N LYS A 73 1.33 11.41 -3.44
CA LYS A 73 2.73 10.98 -3.59
C LYS A 73 2.83 9.47 -3.77
N GLY A 74 2.00 8.69 -3.06
CA GLY A 74 1.89 7.25 -3.25
C GLY A 74 1.41 6.87 -4.64
N ARG A 75 0.42 7.58 -5.20
CA ARG A 75 -0.06 7.35 -6.57
C ARG A 75 1.04 7.62 -7.59
N VAL A 76 1.71 8.78 -7.51
CA VAL A 76 2.84 9.13 -8.39
C VAL A 76 4.00 8.13 -8.25
N TYR A 77 4.25 7.61 -7.05
CA TYR A 77 5.26 6.56 -6.86
C TYR A 77 4.88 5.23 -7.54
N LEU A 78 3.60 4.85 -7.46
CA LEU A 78 3.09 3.62 -8.05
C LEU A 78 3.08 3.71 -9.57
N ASP A 79 2.56 4.82 -10.08
CA ASP A 79 2.43 5.14 -11.49
C ASP A 79 2.83 6.61 -11.73
N PRO A 80 4.09 6.86 -12.15
CA PRO A 80 4.59 8.21 -12.41
C PRO A 80 3.89 8.94 -13.56
N GLU A 81 3.15 8.23 -14.43
CA GLU A 81 2.44 8.84 -15.55
C GLU A 81 1.13 9.52 -15.11
N GLU A 82 0.59 9.18 -13.94
CA GLU A 82 -0.61 9.81 -13.35
C GLU A 82 -0.44 11.33 -13.09
N ASP A 83 0.79 11.82 -12.93
CA ASP A 83 1.07 13.26 -12.73
C ASP A 83 0.83 14.11 -14.00
N SER A 84 0.57 13.46 -15.15
CA SER A 84 0.39 14.14 -16.45
C SER A 84 -1.07 14.53 -16.76
N GLY A 85 -2.02 14.29 -15.84
CA GLY A 85 -3.46 14.35 -16.11
C GLY A 85 -4.24 15.56 -15.57
N ILE A 86 -3.62 16.49 -14.84
CA ILE A 86 -4.28 17.72 -14.41
C ILE A 86 -3.45 18.91 -14.90
N GLN A 87 -3.79 19.40 -16.09
CA GLN A 87 -3.43 20.74 -16.57
C GLN A 87 -4.70 21.52 -16.88
#